data_AF-U7R5E3-F1
#
_entry.id   AF-U7R5E3-F1
#
_cell.length_a   1.000
_cell.length_b   1.000
_cell.length_c   1.000
_cell.angle_alpha   90.00
_cell.angle_beta   90.00
_cell.angle_gamma   90.00
#
_symmetry.space_group_name_H-M   'P 1'
#
loop_
_entity.id
_entity.type
_entity.pdbx_description
1 polymer ?
#
loop_
_entity_poly.entity_id
_entity_poly.type
_entity_poly.pdbx_seq_one_letter_code
_entity_poly.pdbx_strand_id
1 'polypeptide(L)'
;MTEHSPNVCLQFQQGNVLLISVLMLLAVSLMMLKALHHHLDNALIMMVDERRYLKAFQQAESALAWGMAQSWLLYSDKTEEWYCLQQQEFHLTSCLKRYSSNFFLLKGVAEMASGQSVGLYQWMKLISSGGSDSLIPVESGWLDFCPEADTGFCL
;
A
#
# COMPACT_ATOMS: atom_id res chain seq x y z
N MET A 1 -81.89 -22.85 37.10
CA MET A 1 -81.82 -21.95 35.94
C MET A 1 -80.76 -20.91 36.28
N THR A 2 -79.45 -21.20 36.30
CA THR A 2 -78.47 -21.50 35.22
C THR A 2 -78.34 -20.39 34.17
N GLU A 3 -77.19 -19.71 34.20
CA GLU A 3 -76.41 -19.05 33.13
C GLU A 3 -75.87 -17.69 33.60
N HIS A 4 -74.69 -17.21 33.25
CA HIS A 4 -73.44 -17.78 32.76
C HIS A 4 -72.48 -16.59 32.83
N SER A 5 -71.38 -16.69 33.56
CA SER A 5 -70.34 -15.66 33.62
C SER A 5 -69.30 -15.97 32.55
N PRO A 6 -69.02 -15.11 31.56
CA PRO A 6 -67.93 -15.32 30.62
C PRO A 6 -66.75 -14.43 31.01
N ASN A 7 -66.14 -14.72 32.16
CA ASN A 7 -64.79 -14.24 32.47
C ASN A 7 -63.82 -15.42 32.41
N VAL A 8 -63.72 -16.05 31.25
CA VAL A 8 -62.66 -17.02 30.94
C VAL A 8 -62.21 -16.80 29.51
N CYS A 9 -61.03 -16.17 29.36
CA CYS A 9 -59.98 -16.55 28.39
C CYS A 9 -58.91 -15.44 28.31
N LEU A 10 -58.18 -15.19 29.40
CA LEU A 10 -56.98 -14.35 29.37
C LEU A 10 -55.77 -14.96 30.12
N GLN A 11 -55.86 -16.22 30.55
CA GLN A 11 -54.78 -16.89 31.28
C GLN A 11 -54.04 -17.99 30.50
N PHE A 12 -54.50 -18.39 29.31
CA PHE A 12 -53.80 -19.38 28.47
C PHE A 12 -52.91 -18.76 27.38
N GLN A 13 -52.65 -17.44 27.43
CA GLN A 13 -51.95 -16.72 26.36
C GLN A 13 -50.75 -15.87 26.82
N GLN A 14 -50.24 -16.08 28.05
CA GLN A 14 -49.10 -15.30 28.56
C GLN A 14 -47.74 -16.00 28.39
N GLY A 15 -47.70 -17.34 28.38
CA GLY A 15 -46.44 -18.09 28.20
C GLY A 15 -45.86 -18.04 26.79
N ASN A 16 -46.73 -18.02 25.76
CA ASN A 16 -46.29 -18.08 24.36
C ASN A 16 -45.81 -16.72 23.81
N VAL A 17 -46.40 -15.62 24.28
CA VAL A 17 -46.04 -14.25 23.83
C VAL A 17 -44.65 -13.84 24.29
N LEU A 18 -44.28 -14.18 25.53
CA LEU A 18 -42.92 -13.93 26.05
C LEU A 18 -41.88 -14.70 25.23
N LEU A 19 -42.15 -15.96 24.92
CA LEU A 19 -41.25 -16.81 24.14
C LEU A 19 -41.06 -16.26 22.72
N ILE A 20 -42.14 -15.84 22.06
CA ILE A 20 -42.08 -15.17 20.75
C ILE A 20 -41.27 -13.87 20.83
N SER A 21 -41.46 -13.04 21.86
CA SER A 21 -40.72 -11.78 22.00
C SER A 21 -39.21 -11.99 22.16
N VAL A 22 -38.79 -12.99 22.94
CA VAL A 22 -37.37 -13.35 23.11
C VAL A 22 -36.79 -13.88 21.80
N LEU A 23 -37.53 -14.73 21.09
CA LEU A 23 -37.10 -15.23 19.78
C LEU A 23 -36.96 -14.09 18.75
N MET A 24 -37.87 -13.12 18.76
CA MET A 24 -37.79 -11.94 17.89
C MET A 24 -36.58 -11.07 18.23
N LEU A 25 -36.30 -10.81 19.51
CA LEU A 25 -35.12 -10.07 19.95
C LEU A 25 -33.82 -10.78 19.56
N LEU A 26 -33.76 -12.10 19.71
CA LEU A 26 -32.62 -12.90 19.28
C LEU A 26 -32.45 -12.85 17.76
N ALA A 27 -33.54 -12.96 17.00
CA ALA A 27 -33.51 -12.88 15.54
C ALA A 27 -32.99 -11.52 15.06
N VAL A 28 -33.50 -10.42 15.63
CA VAL A 28 -33.03 -9.06 15.30
C VAL A 28 -31.55 -8.89 15.65
N SER A 29 -31.13 -9.36 16.84
CA SER A 29 -29.71 -9.29 17.26
C SER A 29 -28.79 -10.06 16.30
N LEU A 30 -29.22 -11.25 15.85
CA LEU A 30 -28.47 -12.06 14.87
C LEU A 30 -28.42 -11.39 13.49
N MET A 31 -29.52 -10.80 13.04
CA MET A 31 -29.56 -10.04 11.78
C MET A 31 -28.61 -8.84 11.84
N MET A 32 -28.60 -8.09 12.94
CA MET A 32 -27.72 -6.95 13.14
C MET A 32 -26.24 -7.38 13.19
N LEU A 33 -25.92 -8.46 13.90
CA LEU A 33 -24.57 -9.01 13.94
C LEU A 33 -24.09 -9.45 12.55
N LYS A 34 -24.96 -10.11 11.78
CA LYS A 34 -24.65 -10.53 10.39
C LYS A 34 -24.41 -9.34 9.47
N ALA A 35 -25.23 -8.30 9.57
CA ALA A 35 -25.04 -7.08 8.80
C ALA A 35 -23.70 -6.40 9.15
N LEU A 36 -23.36 -6.29 10.44
CA LEU A 36 -22.10 -5.73 10.89
C LEU A 36 -20.90 -6.52 10.38
N HIS A 37 -20.97 -7.85 10.44
CA HIS A 37 -19.91 -8.73 9.93
C HIS A 37 -19.69 -8.51 8.42
N HIS A 38 -20.78 -8.43 7.65
CA HIS A 38 -20.70 -8.16 6.22
C HIS A 38 -20.10 -6.78 5.90
N HIS A 39 -20.45 -5.75 6.69
CA HIS A 39 -19.84 -4.43 6.53
C HIS A 39 -18.33 -4.43 6.83
N LEU A 40 -17.90 -5.19 7.85
CA LEU A 40 -16.49 -5.26 8.24
C LEU A 40 -15.66 -6.03 7.20
N ASP A 41 -16.16 -7.13 6.67
CA ASP A 41 -15.47 -7.91 5.63
C ASP A 41 -15.23 -7.07 4.37
N ASN A 42 -16.24 -6.32 3.93
CA ASN A 42 -16.11 -5.44 2.76
C ASN A 42 -15.08 -4.31 3.00
N ALA A 43 -15.04 -3.76 4.22
CA ALA A 43 -14.04 -2.75 4.60
C ALA A 43 -12.62 -3.34 4.62
N LEU A 44 -12.45 -4.57 5.12
CA LEU A 44 -11.15 -5.24 5.16
C LEU A 44 -10.60 -5.52 3.76
N ILE A 45 -11.45 -5.94 2.82
CA ILE A 45 -11.02 -6.21 1.44
C ILE A 45 -10.43 -4.95 0.79
N MET A 46 -11.06 -3.78 0.98
CA MET A 46 -10.53 -2.51 0.45
C MET A 46 -9.19 -2.11 1.06
N MET A 47 -8.92 -2.47 2.32
CA MET A 47 -7.64 -2.17 2.96
C MET A 47 -6.46 -3.02 2.46
N VAL A 48 -6.73 -4.17 1.84
CA VAL A 48 -5.65 -5.08 1.39
C VAL A 48 -4.82 -4.43 0.29
N ASP A 49 -5.46 -3.79 -0.68
CA ASP A 49 -4.76 -3.17 -1.80
C ASP A 49 -3.99 -1.93 -1.36
N GLU A 50 -4.59 -1.08 -0.51
CA GLU A 50 -3.91 0.07 0.09
C GLU A 50 -2.67 -0.36 0.88
N ARG A 51 -2.83 -1.36 1.75
CA ARG A 51 -1.70 -1.90 2.52
C ARG A 51 -0.60 -2.46 1.63
N ARG A 52 -0.96 -3.10 0.51
CA ARG A 52 0.00 -3.64 -0.45
C ARG A 52 0.77 -2.51 -1.13
N TYR A 53 0.07 -1.47 -1.57
CA TYR A 53 0.68 -0.28 -2.16
C TYR A 53 1.62 0.41 -1.17
N LEU A 54 1.18 0.68 0.06
CA LEU A 54 2.00 1.32 1.09
C LEU A 54 3.27 0.51 1.42
N LYS A 55 3.15 -0.82 1.48
CA LYS A 55 4.32 -1.69 1.66
C LYS A 55 5.31 -1.57 0.50
N ALA A 56 4.82 -1.56 -0.73
CA ALA A 56 5.67 -1.40 -1.91
C ALA A 56 6.31 0.00 -1.97
N PHE A 57 5.56 1.05 -1.61
CA PHE A 57 6.08 2.41 -1.52
C PHE A 57 7.23 2.50 -0.51
N GLN A 58 7.06 1.97 0.70
CA GLN A 58 8.11 1.95 1.73
C GLN A 58 9.33 1.11 1.31
N GLN A 59 9.11 0.01 0.58
CA GLN A 59 10.19 -0.79 0.02
C GLN A 59 10.96 -0.02 -1.05
N ALA A 60 10.27 0.72 -1.92
CA ALA A 60 10.90 1.57 -2.94
C ALA A 60 11.68 2.72 -2.30
N GLU A 61 11.17 3.30 -1.21
CA GLU A 61 11.84 4.35 -0.45
C GLU A 61 13.12 3.81 0.21
N SER A 62 13.03 2.64 0.84
CA SER A 62 14.19 1.94 1.41
C SER A 62 15.22 1.60 0.33
N ALA A 63 14.77 1.19 -0.85
CA ALA A 63 15.65 0.87 -1.97
C ALA A 63 16.35 2.13 -2.49
N LEU A 64 15.63 3.25 -2.61
CA LEU A 64 16.18 4.54 -3.01
C LEU A 64 17.21 5.03 -1.99
N ALA A 65 16.89 4.96 -0.69
CA ALA A 65 17.80 5.30 0.40
C ALA A 65 19.08 4.47 0.37
N TRP A 66 18.95 3.15 0.16
CA TRP A 66 20.10 2.27 -0.02
C TRP A 66 20.93 2.64 -1.27
N GLY A 67 20.26 2.98 -2.38
CA GLY A 67 20.90 3.42 -3.63
C GLY A 67 21.70 4.71 -3.48
N MET A 68 21.21 5.66 -2.67
CA MET A 68 21.93 6.91 -2.38
C MET A 68 23.24 6.67 -1.61
N ALA A 69 23.32 5.58 -0.85
CA ALA A 69 24.52 5.20 -0.10
C ALA A 69 25.53 4.37 -0.91
N GLN A 70 25.20 3.99 -2.15
CA GLN A 70 26.09 3.17 -2.99
C GLN A 70 27.13 4.01 -3.74
N SER A 71 28.31 3.41 -3.94
CA SER A 71 29.34 3.93 -4.85
C SER A 71 29.02 3.50 -6.28
N TRP A 72 28.54 4.43 -7.10
CA TRP A 72 28.17 4.17 -8.49
C TRP A 72 29.36 4.28 -9.44
N LEU A 73 29.35 3.47 -10.50
CA LEU A 73 30.35 3.55 -11.58
C LEU A 73 29.94 4.65 -12.58
N LEU A 74 30.53 5.84 -12.42
CA LEU A 74 30.09 7.05 -13.12
C LEU A 74 30.52 7.12 -14.58
N TYR A 75 31.66 6.51 -14.95
CA TYR A 75 32.28 6.64 -16.27
C TYR A 75 32.07 5.42 -17.17
N SER A 76 31.03 4.63 -16.92
CA SER A 76 30.68 3.52 -17.79
C SER A 76 29.79 3.98 -18.95
N ASP A 77 30.04 3.48 -20.16
CA ASP A 77 29.11 3.60 -21.31
C ASP A 77 27.70 3.09 -20.97
N LYS A 78 27.57 2.25 -19.93
CA LYS A 78 26.29 1.75 -19.40
C LYS A 78 25.50 2.77 -18.59
N THR A 79 26.04 3.97 -18.32
CA THR A 79 25.30 5.02 -17.60
C THR A 79 24.31 5.77 -18.48
N GLU A 80 24.37 5.62 -19.81
CA GLU A 80 23.31 6.09 -20.72
C GLU A 80 22.04 5.22 -20.64
N GLU A 81 22.21 3.95 -20.25
CA GLU A 81 21.13 3.02 -19.92
C GLU A 81 20.93 2.94 -18.40
N TRP A 82 19.86 2.29 -17.95
CA TRP A 82 19.67 2.03 -16.54
C TRP A 82 20.71 1.03 -16.04
N TYR A 83 21.56 1.48 -15.12
CA TYR A 83 22.48 0.61 -14.40
C TYR A 83 21.91 0.29 -13.02
N CYS A 84 21.53 -0.96 -12.78
CA CYS A 84 20.88 -1.40 -11.55
C CYS A 84 21.81 -2.19 -10.64
N LEU A 85 21.72 -1.90 -9.34
CA LEU A 85 22.29 -2.69 -8.26
C LEU A 85 21.15 -3.32 -7.45
N GLN A 86 21.38 -4.53 -6.96
CA GLN A 86 20.44 -5.26 -6.14
C GLN A 86 21.10 -5.76 -4.86
N GLN A 87 20.40 -5.63 -3.74
CA GLN A 87 20.80 -6.15 -2.43
C GLN A 87 19.90 -7.34 -2.07
N GLN A 88 20.51 -8.48 -1.77
CA GLN A 88 19.77 -9.74 -1.67
C GLN A 88 19.00 -9.91 -0.36
N GLU A 89 19.53 -9.45 0.78
CA GLU A 89 18.94 -9.74 2.10
C GLU A 89 17.60 -9.02 2.33
N PHE A 90 17.44 -7.79 1.81
CA PHE A 90 16.19 -7.03 1.89
C PHE A 90 15.49 -6.87 0.54
N HIS A 91 15.98 -7.54 -0.52
CA HIS A 91 15.44 -7.45 -1.88
C HIS A 91 15.27 -6.01 -2.37
N LEU A 92 16.29 -5.17 -2.14
CA LEU A 92 16.28 -3.78 -2.58
C LEU A 92 16.91 -3.67 -3.97
N THR A 93 16.25 -2.97 -4.87
CA THR A 93 16.76 -2.69 -6.21
C THR A 93 16.79 -1.18 -6.42
N SER A 94 17.97 -0.66 -6.73
CA SER A 94 18.14 0.73 -7.12
C SER A 94 18.85 0.80 -8.46
N CYS A 95 18.45 1.73 -9.31
CA CYS A 95 19.01 1.94 -10.63
C CYS A 95 19.44 3.39 -10.79
N LEU A 96 20.54 3.62 -11.50
CA LEU A 96 21.05 4.94 -11.82
C LEU A 96 21.09 5.10 -13.32
N LYS A 97 20.65 6.27 -13.80
CA LYS A 97 20.77 6.66 -15.20
C LYS A 97 21.32 8.07 -15.30
N ARG A 98 22.24 8.29 -16.23
CA ARG A 98 22.77 9.62 -16.52
C ARG A 98 21.71 10.42 -17.27
N TYR A 99 21.43 11.62 -16.78
CA TYR A 99 20.51 12.54 -17.42
C TYR A 99 21.25 13.58 -18.25
N SER A 100 22.31 14.15 -17.69
CA SER A 100 23.21 15.09 -18.37
C SER A 100 24.63 14.94 -17.82
N SER A 101 25.57 15.78 -18.24
CA SER A 101 26.97 15.71 -17.82
C SER A 101 27.17 15.69 -16.30
N ASN A 102 26.36 16.45 -15.56
CA ASN A 102 26.51 16.61 -14.10
C ASN A 102 25.30 16.09 -13.31
N PHE A 103 24.24 15.61 -13.96
CA PHE A 103 23.03 15.16 -13.28
C PHE A 103 22.69 13.73 -13.64
N PHE A 104 22.25 13.00 -12.63
CA PHE A 104 21.82 11.62 -12.72
C PHE A 104 20.46 11.48 -12.05
N LEU A 105 19.67 10.53 -12.54
CA LEU A 105 18.44 10.12 -11.90
C LEU A 105 18.66 8.77 -11.23
N LEU A 106 18.50 8.74 -9.92
CA LEU A 106 18.46 7.51 -9.14
C LEU A 106 17.00 7.07 -9.00
N LYS A 107 16.73 5.78 -9.17
CA LYS A 107 15.41 5.15 -9.06
C LYS A 107 15.47 4.00 -8.06
N GLY A 108 14.64 4.04 -7.02
CA GLY A 108 14.38 2.90 -6.14
C GLY A 108 13.12 2.17 -6.60
N VAL A 109 13.17 0.84 -6.70
CA VAL A 109 12.07 0.03 -7.24
C VAL A 109 11.60 -1.00 -6.23
N ALA A 110 10.29 -1.15 -6.13
CA ALA A 110 9.65 -2.26 -5.44
C ALA A 110 8.63 -2.96 -6.35
N GLU A 111 8.77 -4.27 -6.46
CA GLU A 111 7.82 -5.11 -7.20
C GLU A 111 6.56 -5.35 -6.36
N MET A 112 5.40 -5.27 -7.01
CA MET A 112 4.10 -5.63 -6.46
C MET A 112 3.60 -6.94 -7.08
N ALA A 113 2.64 -7.57 -6.40
CA ALA A 113 1.87 -8.65 -7.01
C ALA A 113 1.23 -8.16 -8.32
N SER A 114 1.09 -9.04 -9.32
CA SER A 114 0.56 -8.77 -10.68
C SER A 114 1.51 -8.08 -11.67
N GLY A 115 2.81 -7.98 -11.36
CA GLY A 115 3.81 -7.43 -12.28
C GLY A 115 3.79 -5.91 -12.40
N GLN A 116 3.08 -5.25 -11.49
CA GLN A 116 3.17 -3.80 -11.28
C GLN A 116 4.38 -3.51 -10.39
N SER A 117 4.99 -2.34 -10.55
CA SER A 117 6.07 -1.88 -9.68
C SER A 117 5.83 -0.45 -9.22
N VAL A 118 6.34 -0.12 -8.04
CA VAL A 118 6.42 1.25 -7.52
C VAL A 118 7.84 1.73 -7.71
N GLY A 119 8.01 2.85 -8.40
CA GLY A 119 9.30 3.50 -8.60
C GLY A 119 9.31 4.87 -7.93
N LEU A 120 10.33 5.14 -7.11
CA LEU A 120 10.61 6.46 -6.56
C LEU A 120 11.92 6.97 -7.11
N TYR A 121 12.05 8.29 -7.25
CA TYR A 121 13.17 8.91 -7.94
C TYR A 121 13.85 9.96 -7.07
N GLN A 122 15.14 10.14 -7.28
CA GLN A 122 15.94 11.18 -6.66
C GLN A 122 16.92 11.75 -7.67
N TRP A 123 16.92 13.07 -7.82
CA TRP A 123 17.97 13.77 -8.54
C TRP A 123 19.28 13.73 -7.78
N MET A 124 20.34 13.34 -8.48
CA MET A 124 21.71 13.28 -7.98
C MET A 124 22.58 14.23 -8.82
N LYS A 125 23.46 14.97 -8.15
CA LYS A 125 24.45 15.83 -8.80
C LYS A 125 25.84 15.25 -8.63
N LEU A 126 26.63 15.31 -9.69
CA LEU A 126 28.04 14.98 -9.70
C LEU A 126 28.82 16.11 -9.04
N ILE A 127 29.64 15.76 -8.05
CA ILE A 127 30.63 16.66 -7.46
C ILE A 127 32.02 16.03 -7.61
N SER A 128 32.98 16.84 -8.03
CA SER A 128 34.39 16.46 -8.06
C SER A 128 35.10 17.14 -6.90
N SER A 129 35.60 16.36 -5.95
CA SER A 129 36.34 16.87 -4.79
C SER A 129 37.64 16.12 -4.62
N GLY A 130 38.77 16.83 -4.70
CA GLY A 130 40.10 16.26 -4.46
C GLY A 130 40.51 15.14 -5.44
N GLY A 131 39.98 15.14 -6.67
CA GLY A 131 40.27 14.12 -7.68
C GLY A 131 39.40 12.86 -7.60
N SER A 132 38.39 12.84 -6.72
CA SER A 132 37.36 11.80 -6.68
C SER A 132 36.00 12.37 -7.04
N ASP A 133 35.33 11.71 -7.97
CA ASP A 133 33.99 12.03 -8.40
C ASP A 133 32.97 11.25 -7.56
N SER A 134 31.99 11.97 -7.01
CA SER A 134 30.95 11.39 -6.17
C SER A 134 29.58 11.98 -6.49
N LEU A 135 28.54 11.19 -6.28
CA LEU A 135 27.17 11.65 -6.41
C LEU A 135 26.64 12.07 -5.05
N ILE A 136 25.99 13.23 -5.02
CA ILE A 136 25.25 13.68 -3.84
C ILE A 136 23.80 14.00 -4.24
N PRO A 137 22.83 13.74 -3.36
CA PRO A 137 21.44 14.06 -3.65
C PRO A 137 21.24 15.57 -3.78
N VAL A 138 20.38 15.96 -4.72
CA VAL A 138 19.89 17.34 -4.85
C VAL A 138 18.83 17.57 -3.77
N GLU A 139 18.94 18.67 -3.04
CA GLU A 139 17.94 19.07 -2.04
C GLU A 139 16.56 19.20 -2.71
N SER A 140 15.53 18.62 -2.08
CA SER A 140 14.16 18.55 -2.64
C SER A 140 14.09 17.90 -4.03
N GLY A 141 15.08 17.07 -4.39
CA GLY A 141 15.11 16.33 -5.66
C GLY A 141 14.38 14.98 -5.64
N TRP A 142 13.69 14.66 -4.54
CA TRP A 142 12.91 13.44 -4.36
C TRP A 142 11.56 13.55 -5.09
N LEU A 143 11.15 12.49 -5.77
CA LEU A 143 9.95 12.46 -6.61
C LEU A 143 9.26 11.10 -6.56
N ASP A 144 7.93 11.10 -6.52
CA ASP A 144 7.07 9.92 -6.65
C ASP A 144 6.58 9.69 -8.09
N PHE A 145 6.98 10.55 -9.03
CA PHE A 145 6.69 10.44 -10.45
C PHE A 145 7.98 10.47 -11.28
N CYS A 146 7.91 9.93 -12.50
CA CYS A 146 9.00 10.04 -13.46
C CYS A 146 9.14 11.51 -13.92
N PRO A 147 10.29 12.16 -13.71
CA PRO A 147 10.47 13.56 -14.08
C PRO A 147 10.60 13.82 -15.59
N GLU A 148 10.76 12.77 -16.41
CA GLU A 148 11.04 12.90 -17.84
C GLU A 148 9.77 12.71 -18.68
N ALA A 149 9.65 13.51 -19.75
CA ALA A 149 8.52 13.46 -20.66
C ALA A 149 8.56 12.23 -21.57
N ASP A 150 9.76 11.76 -21.89
CA ASP A 150 9.94 10.48 -22.59
C ASP A 150 9.68 9.31 -21.63
N THR A 151 8.55 8.63 -21.84
CA THR A 151 8.18 7.43 -21.08
C THR A 151 9.26 6.35 -21.13
N GLY A 152 10.00 6.24 -22.24
CA GLY A 152 11.10 5.28 -22.39
C GLY A 152 12.26 5.53 -21.43
N PHE A 153 12.36 6.72 -20.85
CA PHE A 153 13.40 7.03 -19.87
C PHE A 153 13.20 6.30 -18.55
N CYS A 154 11.95 6.07 -18.11
CA CYS A 154 11.63 5.52 -16.79
C CYS A 154 11.05 4.10 -16.81
N LEU A 155 10.74 3.55 -17.99
CA LEU A 155 10.30 2.16 -18.17
C LEU A 155 11.41 1.16 -17.85
#